data_AF-A0A7R7YEE1-F1
#
_entry.id   AF-A0A7R7YEE1-F1
#
_cell.length_a   1.000
_cell.length_b   1.000
_cell.length_c   1.000
_cell.angle_alpha   90.00
_cell.angle_beta   90.00
_cell.angle_gamma   90.00
#
_symmetry.space_group_name_H-M   'P 1'
#
loop_
_entity.id
_entity.type
_entity.pdbx_description
1 polymer ?
#
loop_
_entity_poly.entity_id
_entity_poly.type
_entity_poly.pdbx_seq_one_letter_code
_entity_poly.pdbx_strand_id
1 'polypeptide(L)'
;MPQHTENMASLREILSGLTRETAWPAKNEISREIDIALSHVTWSPALGAAATDTAARCFEALQIVSRASSDDAKRAAAIQDSLAAIDELQRVLDAAEPVVRSE
;
A
#
# COMPACT_ATOMS: atom_id res chain seq x y z
N MET A 1 -12.06 -10.10 10.38
CA MET A 1 -10.93 -9.16 10.52
C MET A 1 -11.46 -7.76 10.23
N PRO A 2 -10.80 -6.67 10.69
CA PRO A 2 -11.13 -5.34 10.23
C PRO A 2 -10.99 -5.24 8.69
N GLN A 3 -11.88 -4.50 8.02
CA GLN A 3 -11.90 -4.41 6.56
C GLN A 3 -10.57 -3.85 6.01
N HIS A 4 -10.00 -2.85 6.69
CA HIS A 4 -8.71 -2.27 6.32
C HIS A 4 -7.55 -3.28 6.39
N THR A 5 -7.63 -4.30 7.24
CA THR A 5 -6.64 -5.39 7.29
C THR A 5 -6.68 -6.23 6.01
N GLU A 6 -7.86 -6.47 5.47
CA GLU A 6 -8.03 -7.19 4.20
C GLU A 6 -7.45 -6.37 3.05
N ASN A 7 -7.66 -5.04 3.04
CA ASN A 7 -7.05 -4.16 2.04
C ASN A 7 -5.51 -4.17 2.11
N MET A 8 -4.94 -4.16 3.32
CA MET A 8 -3.48 -4.25 3.48
C MET A 8 -2.95 -5.63 3.05
N ALA A 9 -3.70 -6.71 3.22
CA ALA A 9 -3.34 -8.03 2.69
C ALA A 9 -3.33 -8.00 1.15
N SER A 10 -4.38 -7.47 0.51
CA SER A 10 -4.45 -7.30 -0.95
C SER A 10 -3.27 -6.51 -1.50
N LEU A 11 -2.87 -5.42 -0.84
CA LEU A 11 -1.68 -4.64 -1.23
C LEU A 11 -0.40 -5.47 -1.20
N ARG A 12 -0.19 -6.26 -0.15
CA ARG A 12 1.00 -7.13 -0.04
C ARG A 12 1.00 -8.21 -1.13
N GLU A 13 -0.16 -8.78 -1.45
CA GLU A 13 -0.29 -9.76 -2.53
C GLU A 13 0.05 -9.15 -3.88
N ILE A 14 -0.49 -7.96 -4.19
CA ILE A 14 -0.20 -7.22 -5.41
C ILE A 14 1.32 -6.97 -5.53
N LEU A 15 1.93 -6.41 -4.48
CA LEU A 15 3.37 -6.08 -4.49
C LEU A 15 4.26 -7.32 -4.64
N SER A 16 3.91 -8.42 -3.96
CA SER A 16 4.69 -9.66 -4.00
C SER A 16 4.58 -10.38 -5.35
N GLY A 17 3.49 -10.16 -6.08
CA GLY A 17 3.23 -10.72 -7.41
C GLY A 17 3.66 -9.82 -8.57
N LEU A 18 4.30 -8.68 -8.32
CA LEU A 18 4.63 -7.74 -9.38
C LEU A 18 5.60 -8.32 -10.40
N THR A 19 5.18 -8.25 -11.65
CA THR A 19 6.03 -8.45 -12.82
C THR A 19 6.18 -7.14 -13.56
N ARG A 20 7.08 -7.12 -14.53
CA ARG A 20 7.28 -5.96 -15.40
C ARG A 20 5.98 -5.53 -16.09
N GLU A 21 5.20 -6.49 -16.56
CA GLU A 21 3.97 -6.30 -17.33
C GLU A 21 2.82 -5.84 -16.43
N THR A 22 2.82 -6.26 -15.17
CA THR A 22 1.72 -6.02 -14.21
C THR A 22 1.96 -4.82 -13.30
N ALA A 23 3.20 -4.36 -13.16
CA ALA A 23 3.56 -3.23 -12.29
C ALA A 23 2.78 -1.95 -12.60
N TRP A 24 2.74 -1.48 -13.84
CA TRP A 24 2.01 -0.24 -14.13
C TRP A 24 0.48 -0.39 -14.09
N PRO A 25 -0.10 -1.50 -14.60
CA PRO A 25 -1.53 -1.79 -14.40
C PRO A 25 -1.97 -1.81 -12.93
N ALA A 26 -1.13 -2.29 -12.01
CA ALA A 26 -1.44 -2.38 -10.58
C ALA A 26 -1.56 -1.03 -9.86
N LYS A 27 -1.07 0.06 -10.45
CA LYS A 27 -1.11 1.43 -9.88
C LYS A 27 -2.49 1.81 -9.32
N ASN A 28 -3.53 1.62 -10.11
CA ASN A 28 -4.87 2.07 -9.74
C ASN A 28 -5.47 1.20 -8.63
N GLU A 29 -5.12 -0.08 -8.61
CA GLU A 29 -5.54 -1.00 -7.55
C GLU A 29 -4.91 -0.61 -6.22
N ILE A 30 -3.60 -0.33 -6.21
CA ILE A 30 -2.89 0.08 -5.01
C ILE A 30 -3.48 1.37 -4.42
N SER A 31 -3.71 2.39 -5.26
CA SER A 31 -4.32 3.63 -4.79
C SER A 31 -5.71 3.36 -4.20
N ARG A 32 -6.52 2.54 -4.87
CA ARG A 32 -7.87 2.20 -4.43
C ARG A 32 -7.86 1.48 -3.08
N GLU A 33 -7.01 0.48 -2.90
CA GLU A 33 -6.93 -0.28 -1.64
C GLU A 33 -6.53 0.61 -0.46
N ILE A 34 -5.61 1.56 -0.67
CA ILE A 34 -5.26 2.57 0.33
C ILE A 34 -6.46 3.46 0.64
N ASP A 35 -7.14 3.99 -0.38
CA ASP A 35 -8.29 4.87 -0.20
C ASP A 35 -9.46 4.16 0.53
N ILE A 36 -9.72 2.89 0.19
CA ILE A 36 -10.74 2.07 0.87
C ILE A 36 -10.35 1.85 2.33
N ALA A 37 -9.11 1.45 2.61
CA ALA A 37 -8.63 1.25 3.97
C ALA A 37 -8.80 2.51 4.83
N LEU A 38 -8.46 3.67 4.28
CA LEU A 38 -8.65 4.97 4.93
C LEU A 38 -10.12 5.30 5.21
N SER A 39 -11.06 4.84 4.37
CA SER A 39 -12.49 5.10 4.54
C SER A 39 -13.12 4.37 5.74
N HIS A 40 -12.43 3.38 6.30
CA HIS A 40 -12.91 2.57 7.43
C HIS A 40 -12.54 3.17 8.79
N VAL A 41 -11.65 4.16 8.83
CA VAL A 41 -11.15 4.74 10.07
C VAL A 41 -11.29 6.27 10.09
N THR A 42 -11.34 6.85 11.28
CA THR A 42 -11.36 8.28 11.47
C THR A 42 -10.03 8.89 11.04
N TRP A 43 -10.09 9.92 10.21
CA TRP A 43 -8.90 10.58 9.69
C TRP A 43 -8.08 11.24 10.81
N SER A 44 -6.75 11.13 10.68
CA SER A 44 -5.79 11.89 11.49
C SER A 44 -4.59 12.32 10.64
N PRO A 45 -3.83 13.35 11.05
CA PRO A 45 -2.61 13.75 10.35
C PRO A 45 -1.56 12.62 10.26
N ALA A 46 -1.43 11.80 11.31
CA ALA A 46 -0.51 10.66 11.32
C ALA A 46 -0.91 9.60 10.28
N LEU A 47 -2.21 9.30 10.19
CA LEU A 47 -2.73 8.38 9.19
C LEU A 47 -2.53 8.91 7.77
N GLY A 48 -2.82 10.19 7.53
CA GLY A 48 -2.59 10.82 6.23
C GLY A 48 -1.12 10.78 5.80
N ALA A 49 -0.19 10.99 6.74
CA ALA A 49 1.24 10.91 6.49
C ALA A 49 1.66 9.46 6.13
N ALA A 50 1.23 8.47 6.92
CA ALA A 50 1.54 7.06 6.68
C ALA A 50 0.99 6.58 5.32
N ALA A 51 -0.24 6.98 4.96
CA ALA A 51 -0.82 6.64 3.67
C ALA A 51 -0.07 7.27 2.49
N THR A 52 0.33 8.53 2.63
CA THR A 52 1.10 9.25 1.61
C THR A 52 2.47 8.59 1.38
N ASP A 53 3.18 8.25 2.46
CA ASP A 53 4.47 7.55 2.37
C ASP A 53 4.30 6.16 1.74
N THR A 54 3.30 5.38 2.17
CA THR A 54 3.00 4.06 1.60
C THR A 54 2.72 4.14 0.10
N ALA A 55 1.87 5.08 -0.31
CA ALA A 55 1.59 5.29 -1.72
C ALA A 55 2.88 5.63 -2.48
N ALA A 56 3.70 6.54 -1.98
CA ALA A 56 4.96 6.93 -2.61
C ALA A 56 5.93 5.74 -2.78
N ARG A 57 6.10 4.90 -1.74
CA ARG A 57 6.95 3.70 -1.78
C ARG A 57 6.44 2.69 -2.79
N CYS A 58 5.15 2.40 -2.76
CA CYS A 58 4.53 1.53 -3.76
C CYS A 58 4.77 2.08 -5.18
N PHE A 59 4.55 3.37 -5.41
CA PHE A 59 4.80 4.00 -6.72
C PHE A 59 6.24 3.87 -7.18
N GLU A 60 7.20 4.04 -6.29
CA GLU A 60 8.62 3.84 -6.57
C GLU A 60 8.90 2.38 -6.96
N ALA A 61 8.35 1.40 -6.24
CA ALA A 61 8.48 0.00 -6.58
C ALA A 61 7.88 -0.33 -7.96
N LEU A 62 6.68 0.17 -8.29
CA LEU A 62 6.09 -0.02 -9.62
C LEU A 62 6.98 0.54 -10.73
N GLN A 63 7.57 1.72 -10.52
CA GLN A 63 8.50 2.32 -11.48
C GLN A 63 9.77 1.48 -11.65
N ILE A 64 10.32 0.92 -10.56
CA ILE A 64 11.51 0.09 -10.61
C ILE A 64 11.21 -1.25 -11.31
N VAL A 65 10.10 -1.92 -10.95
CA VAL A 65 9.74 -3.23 -11.52
C VAL A 65 9.37 -3.12 -13.00
N SER A 66 8.68 -2.06 -13.42
CA SER A 66 8.29 -1.86 -14.83
C SER A 66 9.47 -1.56 -15.77
N ARG A 67 10.64 -1.16 -15.24
CA ARG A 67 11.83 -0.87 -16.05
C ARG A 67 12.47 -2.14 -16.60
N ALA A 68 12.80 -2.10 -17.88
CA ALA A 68 13.44 -3.22 -18.60
C ALA A 68 14.79 -3.64 -18.03
N SER A 69 15.56 -2.67 -17.53
CA SER A 69 16.96 -2.81 -17.13
C SER A 69 17.16 -2.76 -15.61
N SER A 70 16.10 -2.83 -14.82
CA SER A 70 16.24 -2.77 -13.36
C SER A 70 16.87 -4.06 -12.85
N ASP A 71 17.95 -3.87 -12.08
CA ASP A 71 18.64 -4.87 -11.29
C ASP A 71 17.68 -5.57 -10.30
N ASP A 72 17.72 -6.90 -10.27
CA ASP A 72 16.88 -7.73 -9.41
C ASP A 72 17.05 -7.37 -7.93
N ALA A 73 18.25 -7.01 -7.49
CA ALA A 73 18.49 -6.57 -6.12
C ALA A 73 17.75 -5.25 -5.82
N LYS A 74 17.72 -4.32 -6.78
CA LYS A 74 16.98 -3.05 -6.64
C LYS A 74 15.47 -3.27 -6.63
N ARG A 75 14.97 -4.20 -7.45
CA ARG A 75 13.55 -4.58 -7.44
C ARG A 75 13.16 -5.16 -6.09
N ALA A 76 13.93 -6.11 -5.59
CA ALA A 76 13.69 -6.75 -4.31
C ALA A 76 13.71 -5.73 -3.15
N ALA A 77 14.70 -4.83 -3.13
CA ALA A 77 14.78 -3.76 -2.13
C ALA A 77 13.56 -2.84 -2.17
N ALA A 78 13.14 -2.38 -3.35
CA ALA A 78 11.97 -1.50 -3.47
C ALA A 78 10.65 -2.19 -3.03
N ILE A 79 10.51 -3.48 -3.32
CA ILE A 79 9.37 -4.28 -2.82
C ILE A 79 9.43 -4.39 -1.30
N GLN A 80 10.58 -4.73 -0.72
CA GLN A 80 10.77 -4.80 0.74
C GLN A 80 10.42 -3.47 1.43
N ASP A 81 10.90 -2.35 0.91
CA ASP A 81 10.61 -1.01 1.44
C ASP A 81 9.11 -0.69 1.37
N SER A 82 8.45 -1.08 0.28
CA SER A 82 7.00 -0.90 0.12
C SER A 82 6.20 -1.77 1.10
N LEU A 83 6.63 -3.02 1.34
CA LEU A 83 6.00 -3.90 2.31
C LEU A 83 6.16 -3.36 3.74
N ALA A 84 7.34 -2.82 4.09
CA ALA A 84 7.57 -2.18 5.38
C ALA A 84 6.67 -0.94 5.58
N ALA A 85 6.45 -0.15 4.54
CA ALA A 85 5.53 0.98 4.59
C ALA A 85 4.06 0.53 4.77
N ILE A 86 3.64 -0.56 4.12
CA ILE A 86 2.31 -1.16 4.34
C ILE A 86 2.17 -1.65 5.79
N ASP A 87 3.21 -2.25 6.37
CA ASP A 87 3.19 -2.69 7.77
C ASP A 87 3.06 -1.51 8.74
N GLU A 88 3.70 -0.36 8.44
CA GLU A 88 3.50 0.88 9.21
C GLU A 88 2.08 1.42 9.04
N LEU A 89 1.58 1.53 7.81
CA LEU A 89 0.22 2.00 7.56
C LEU A 89 -0.81 1.13 8.27
N GLN A 90 -0.65 -0.19 8.24
CA GLN A 90 -1.52 -1.10 8.97
C GLN A 90 -1.49 -0.84 10.48
N ARG A 91 -0.31 -0.64 11.08
CA ARG A 91 -0.20 -0.29 12.50
C ARG A 91 -0.92 1.03 12.84
N VAL A 92 -0.83 2.03 11.97
CA VAL A 92 -1.52 3.30 12.16
C VAL A 92 -3.04 3.16 11.99
N LEU A 93 -3.50 2.37 11.01
CA LEU A 93 -4.90 2.03 10.82
C LEU A 93 -5.49 1.27 12.02
N ASP A 94 -4.75 0.28 12.54
CA ASP A 94 -5.17 -0.52 13.70
C ASP A 94 -5.28 0.32 14.98
N ALA A 95 -4.51 1.41 15.08
CA ALA A 95 -4.57 2.37 16.17
C ALA A 95 -5.65 3.46 16.00
N ALA A 96 -6.25 3.57 14.81
CA ALA A 96 -7.25 4.59 14.52
C ALA A 96 -8.65 4.14 14.97
N GLU A 97 -9.48 5.10 15.38
CA GLU A 97 -10.87 4.84 15.71
C GLU A 97 -11.66 4.46 14.44
N PRO A 98 -12.50 3.42 14.46
CA PRO A 98 -13.31 3.05 13.29
C PRO A 98 -14.36 4.12 12.99
N VAL A 99 -14.69 4.31 11.70
CA VAL A 99 -15.82 5.17 11.32
C VAL A 99 -17.12 4.52 11.80
N VAL A 100 -17.79 5.15 12.77
CA VAL A 100 -19.13 4.74 13.18
C VAL A 100 -20.12 5.18 12.09
N ARG A 101 -20.62 4.22 11.33
CA ARG A 101 -21.78 4.47 10.44
C ARG A 101 -23.03 4.35 11.29
N SER A 102 -23.60 5.49 11.68
CA SER A 102 -24.95 5.53 12.21
C SER A 102 -25.91 5.14 11.09
N GLU A 103 -26.57 3.99 11.23
CA GLU A 103 -27.66 3.55 10.34
C GLU A 103 -28.88 4.48 10.44
#